data_AF-A0AAP5GYR3-F1
#
_entry.id   AF-A0AAP5GYR3-F1
#
_cell.length_a   1.000
_cell.length_b   1.000
_cell.length_c   1.000
_cell.angle_alpha   90.00
_cell.angle_beta   90.00
_cell.angle_gamma   90.00
#
_symmetry.space_group_name_H-M   'P 1'
#
loop_
_entity.id
_entity.type
_entity.pdbx_description
1 polymer ?
#
loop_
_entity_poly.entity_id
_entity_poly.type
_entity_poly.pdbx_seq_one_letter_code
_entity_poly.pdbx_strand_id
1 'polypeptide(L)'
;MFTISFKAIDDFDVIKQLSAEQFDHTKQDIEGIIELNFNGSKYGLYFEDCPFGNERLLRWFTDLLTIAQKIRVDKYVAYRIPDSANLWLEFIRQGDELQVSLIEDIDRDVILDLFINEPLEEFRYSTWKGIFISEVNFSEEIIANTHRLLNFVAELNPDILKSTMVQILREKVTDLEQSTS
;
A
#
# COMPACT_ATOMS: atom_id res chain seq x y z
N MET A 1 8.74 -14.49 -4.19
CA MET A 1 8.69 -13.79 -2.88
C MET A 1 8.20 -12.37 -3.11
N PHE A 2 7.27 -11.90 -2.30
CA PHE A 2 6.84 -10.50 -2.29
C PHE A 2 7.78 -9.67 -1.42
N THR A 3 8.16 -8.49 -1.89
CA THR A 3 9.05 -7.55 -1.16
C THR A 3 8.59 -6.12 -1.40
N ILE A 4 8.78 -5.26 -0.39
CA ILE A 4 8.50 -3.83 -0.49
C ILE A 4 9.80 -3.06 -0.29
N SER A 5 10.12 -2.16 -1.22
CA SER A 5 11.20 -1.19 -1.05
C SER A 5 10.58 0.21 -1.01
N PHE A 6 10.86 0.99 0.03
CA PHE A 6 10.35 2.36 0.13
C PHE A 6 11.38 3.29 0.77
N LYS A 7 11.27 4.58 0.47
CA LYS A 7 12.08 5.64 1.07
C LYS A 7 11.23 6.90 1.21
N ALA A 8 11.17 7.45 2.42
CA ALA A 8 10.56 8.74 2.64
C ALA A 8 11.43 9.85 2.03
N ILE A 9 10.79 10.77 1.31
CA ILE A 9 11.41 11.93 0.67
C ILE A 9 10.40 13.07 0.78
N ASP A 10 10.62 13.97 1.74
CA ASP A 10 9.73 15.11 2.01
C ASP A 10 10.52 16.27 2.63
N ASP A 11 9.87 17.40 2.84
CA ASP A 11 10.41 18.51 3.62
C ASP A 11 10.34 18.18 5.13
N PHE A 12 11.31 17.39 5.57
CA PHE A 12 11.40 16.94 6.96
C PHE A 12 11.62 18.05 7.96
N ASP A 13 12.22 19.18 7.56
CA ASP A 13 12.41 20.31 8.45
C ASP A 13 11.10 21.02 8.76
N VAL A 14 10.18 21.07 7.78
CA VAL A 14 8.79 21.48 8.01
C VAL A 14 8.07 20.46 8.89
N ILE A 15 8.13 19.16 8.56
CA ILE A 15 7.37 18.11 9.26
C ILE A 15 7.76 18.01 10.75
N LYS A 16 9.04 18.18 11.10
CA LYS A 16 9.52 18.20 12.49
C LYS A 16 8.88 19.27 13.37
N GLN A 17 8.33 20.33 12.77
CA GLN A 17 7.75 21.46 13.50
C GLN A 17 6.22 21.38 13.61
N LEU A 18 5.58 20.44 12.92
CA LEU A 18 4.12 20.32 12.91
C LEU A 18 3.61 19.62 14.16
N SER A 19 2.48 20.10 14.69
CA SER A 19 1.62 19.30 15.55
C SER A 19 0.87 18.24 14.73
N ALA A 20 0.29 17.25 15.39
CA ALA A 20 -0.54 16.23 14.72
C ALA A 20 -1.72 16.85 13.94
N GLU A 21 -2.39 17.84 14.53
CA GLU A 21 -3.50 18.57 13.90
C GLU A 21 -3.04 19.35 12.66
N GLN A 22 -1.89 20.05 12.76
CA GLN A 22 -1.33 20.75 11.61
C GLN A 22 -0.92 19.78 10.49
N PHE A 23 -0.35 18.62 10.85
CA PHE A 23 -0.04 17.57 9.90
C PHE A 23 -1.30 17.10 9.17
N ASP A 24 -2.37 16.77 9.90
CA ASP A 24 -3.66 16.34 9.34
C ASP A 24 -4.33 17.39 8.42
N HIS A 25 -4.09 18.68 8.64
CA HIS A 25 -4.66 19.74 7.81
C HIS A 25 -3.82 20.15 6.61
N THR A 26 -2.49 20.01 6.69
CA THR A 26 -1.57 20.60 5.70
C THR A 26 -0.81 19.58 4.87
N LYS A 27 -0.36 18.48 5.48
CA LYS A 27 0.49 17.47 4.85
C LYS A 27 -0.24 16.18 4.58
N GLN A 28 -1.01 15.69 5.56
CA GLN A 28 -1.84 14.48 5.53
C GLN A 28 -1.12 13.15 5.32
N ASP A 29 0.08 13.18 4.74
CA ASP A 29 0.89 12.01 4.43
C ASP A 29 2.40 12.34 4.55
N ILE A 30 3.22 11.30 4.46
CA ILE A 30 4.67 11.39 4.26
C ILE A 30 4.94 11.02 2.81
N GLU A 31 5.51 11.94 2.05
CA GLU A 31 5.87 11.69 0.66
C GLU A 31 7.11 10.80 0.55
N GLY A 32 7.24 10.09 -0.57
CA GLY A 32 8.35 9.21 -0.82
C GLY A 32 8.28 8.47 -2.15
N ILE A 33 9.06 7.40 -2.23
CA ILE A 33 9.05 6.43 -3.33
C ILE A 33 8.76 5.04 -2.77
N ILE A 34 8.10 4.21 -3.55
CA ILE A 34 7.77 2.83 -3.20
C ILE A 34 7.79 1.94 -4.44
N GLU A 35 8.37 0.75 -4.31
CA GLU A 35 8.30 -0.34 -5.29
C GLU A 35 7.75 -1.58 -4.59
N LEU A 36 6.70 -2.13 -5.18
CA LEU A 36 6.11 -3.42 -4.83
C LEU A 36 6.65 -4.47 -5.80
N ASN A 37 7.35 -5.47 -5.30
CA ASN A 37 7.95 -6.51 -6.13
C ASN A 37 7.28 -7.85 -5.85
N PHE A 38 6.43 -8.27 -6.79
CA PHE A 38 5.76 -9.55 -6.82
C PHE A 38 6.65 -10.56 -7.57
N ASN A 39 7.60 -11.19 -6.87
CA ASN A 39 8.44 -12.26 -7.44
C ASN A 39 9.15 -11.90 -8.77
N GLY A 40 9.62 -10.66 -8.91
CA GLY A 40 10.25 -10.12 -10.12
C GLY A 40 9.34 -9.24 -10.97
N SER A 41 8.02 -9.36 -10.80
CA SER A 41 7.03 -8.46 -11.42
C SER A 41 6.80 -7.25 -10.52
N LYS A 42 7.23 -6.08 -10.98
CA LYS A 42 7.28 -4.87 -10.16
C LYS A 42 6.15 -3.89 -10.49
N TYR A 43 5.72 -3.15 -9.48
CA TYR A 43 4.92 -1.93 -9.61
C TYR A 43 5.57 -0.82 -8.79
N GLY A 44 5.51 0.42 -9.28
CA GLY A 44 6.22 1.54 -8.67
C GLY A 44 7.71 1.58 -9.02
N LEU A 45 8.43 2.49 -8.40
CA LEU A 45 9.85 2.74 -8.68
C LEU A 45 10.60 2.96 -7.37
N TYR A 46 11.79 2.36 -7.29
CA TYR A 46 12.70 2.58 -6.18
C TYR A 46 14.12 2.78 -6.70
N PHE A 47 14.72 3.92 -6.34
CA PHE A 47 16.13 4.21 -6.60
C PHE A 47 16.73 4.84 -5.34
N GLU A 48 17.85 4.30 -4.86
CA GLU A 48 18.53 4.78 -3.65
C GLU A 48 18.83 6.27 -3.72
N ASP A 49 19.29 6.73 -4.89
CA ASP A 49 19.70 8.11 -5.15
C ASP A 49 18.56 9.00 -5.68
N CYS A 50 17.30 8.57 -5.62
CA CYS A 50 16.18 9.40 -6.07
C CYS A 50 16.03 10.61 -5.14
N PRO A 51 16.10 11.85 -5.64
CA PRO A 51 15.93 13.04 -4.81
C PRO A 51 14.47 13.49 -4.71
N PHE A 52 13.55 12.83 -5.41
CA PHE A 52 12.13 13.19 -5.45
C PHE A 52 11.28 11.97 -5.14
N GLY A 53 10.19 12.20 -4.41
CA GLY A 53 9.15 11.22 -4.15
C GLY A 53 7.82 11.94 -4.10
N ASN A 54 6.80 11.36 -4.73
CA ASN A 54 5.44 11.89 -4.76
C ASN A 54 4.42 10.83 -4.34
N GLU A 55 4.89 9.67 -3.89
CA GLU A 55 4.05 8.60 -3.38
C GLU A 55 3.69 8.86 -1.93
N ARG A 56 2.41 8.67 -1.62
CA ARG A 56 1.84 8.85 -0.29
C ARG A 56 2.06 7.59 0.55
N LEU A 57 3.12 7.55 1.35
CA LEU A 57 3.57 6.32 2.00
C LEU A 57 2.57 5.82 3.06
N LEU A 58 2.03 6.69 3.91
CA LEU A 58 1.03 6.28 4.91
C LEU A 58 -0.20 5.70 4.22
N ARG A 59 -0.63 6.32 3.12
CA ARG A 59 -1.73 5.80 2.31
C ARG A 59 -1.42 4.44 1.71
N TRP A 60 -0.26 4.27 1.08
CA TRP A 60 0.15 2.98 0.48
C TRP A 60 0.12 1.85 1.49
N PHE A 61 0.73 2.05 2.67
CA PHE A 61 0.72 1.01 3.71
C PHE A 61 -0.67 0.76 4.29
N THR A 62 -1.51 1.80 4.42
CA THR A 62 -2.91 1.65 4.84
C THR A 62 -3.70 0.80 3.85
N ASP A 63 -3.52 1.03 2.56
CA ASP A 63 -4.19 0.29 1.50
C ASP A 63 -3.67 -1.16 1.42
N LEU A 64 -2.37 -1.37 1.51
CA LEU A 64 -1.76 -2.72 1.55
C LEU A 64 -2.25 -3.57 2.72
N LEU A 65 -2.32 -2.99 3.93
CA LEU A 65 -2.91 -3.67 5.09
C LEU A 65 -4.39 -3.99 4.85
N THR A 66 -5.13 -3.09 4.20
CA THR A 66 -6.54 -3.32 3.84
C THR A 66 -6.68 -4.46 2.84
N ILE A 67 -5.79 -4.56 1.85
CA ILE A 67 -5.73 -5.70 0.92
C ILE A 67 -5.49 -6.99 1.70
N ALA A 68 -4.47 -7.02 2.56
CA ALA A 68 -4.12 -8.18 3.37
C ALA A 68 -5.27 -8.65 4.28
N GLN A 69 -6.07 -7.72 4.80
CA GLN A 69 -7.29 -8.04 5.56
C GLN A 69 -8.39 -8.61 4.65
N LYS A 70 -8.65 -7.98 3.49
CA LYS A 70 -9.74 -8.37 2.58
C LYS A 70 -9.54 -9.76 1.97
N ILE A 71 -8.32 -10.09 1.52
CA ILE A 71 -8.03 -11.39 0.90
C ILE A 71 -8.23 -12.58 1.85
N ARG A 72 -8.27 -12.36 3.17
CA ARG A 72 -8.57 -13.41 4.15
C ARG A 72 -10.05 -13.82 4.13
N VAL A 73 -10.93 -12.88 3.77
CA VAL A 73 -12.39 -13.04 3.76
C VAL A 73 -12.88 -13.32 2.34
N ASP A 74 -12.38 -12.55 1.39
CA ASP A 74 -12.81 -12.57 0.00
C ASP A 74 -11.81 -13.36 -0.86
N LYS A 75 -12.33 -14.21 -1.75
CA LYS A 75 -11.49 -14.94 -2.71
C LYS A 75 -10.85 -14.01 -3.75
N TYR A 76 -11.50 -12.88 -4.02
CA TYR A 76 -11.11 -11.92 -5.03
C TYR A 76 -11.05 -10.52 -4.40
N VAL A 77 -9.96 -9.82 -4.65
CA VAL A 77 -9.82 -8.40 -4.31
C VAL A 77 -9.11 -7.73 -5.46
N ALA A 78 -9.68 -6.66 -6.02
CA ALA A 78 -8.94 -5.75 -6.89
C ALA A 78 -8.84 -4.38 -6.21
N TYR A 79 -7.64 -3.82 -6.21
CA TYR A 79 -7.30 -2.52 -5.66
C TYR A 79 -6.99 -1.56 -6.79
N ARG A 80 -7.73 -0.46 -6.87
CA ARG A 80 -7.45 0.64 -7.79
C ARG A 80 -6.24 1.39 -7.30
N ILE A 81 -5.22 1.53 -8.14
CA ILE A 81 -4.02 2.26 -7.75
C ILE A 81 -4.31 3.77 -7.84
N PRO A 82 -4.18 4.53 -6.73
CA PRO A 82 -4.35 5.97 -6.75
C PRO A 82 -3.43 6.63 -7.79
N ASP A 83 -3.89 7.73 -8.38
CA ASP A 83 -3.16 8.53 -9.36
C ASP A 83 -2.77 7.82 -10.67
N SER A 84 -3.11 6.54 -10.82
CA SER A 84 -3.11 5.83 -12.10
C SER A 84 -4.47 5.93 -12.76
N ALA A 85 -4.51 6.34 -14.03
CA ALA A 85 -5.76 6.58 -14.75
C ALA A 85 -6.67 5.34 -14.78
N ASN A 86 -6.07 4.15 -14.92
CA ASN A 86 -6.81 2.91 -15.13
C ASN A 86 -6.13 1.64 -14.58
N LEU A 87 -5.06 1.75 -13.78
CA LEU A 87 -4.33 0.58 -13.27
C LEU A 87 -4.89 0.08 -11.94
N TRP A 88 -4.93 -1.25 -11.83
CA TRP A 88 -5.36 -1.96 -10.64
C TRP A 88 -4.41 -3.13 -10.34
N LEU A 89 -4.30 -3.48 -9.06
CA LEU A 89 -3.71 -4.73 -8.61
C LEU A 89 -4.83 -5.73 -8.32
N GLU A 90 -4.83 -6.84 -9.04
CA GLU A 90 -5.74 -7.97 -8.84
C GLU A 90 -5.11 -9.00 -7.91
N PHE A 91 -5.87 -9.49 -6.94
CA PHE A 91 -5.49 -10.55 -6.02
C PHE A 91 -6.56 -11.64 -6.03
N ILE A 92 -6.15 -12.88 -6.34
CA ILE A 92 -7.01 -14.06 -6.32
C ILE A 92 -6.41 -15.09 -5.37
N ARG A 93 -7.14 -15.44 -4.31
CA ARG A 93 -6.69 -16.43 -3.34
C ARG A 93 -6.82 -17.85 -3.88
N GLN A 94 -5.75 -18.62 -3.76
CA GLN A 94 -5.66 -20.03 -4.17
C GLN A 94 -4.97 -20.85 -3.07
N GLY A 95 -5.76 -21.30 -2.08
CA GLY A 95 -5.20 -21.97 -0.91
C GLY A 95 -4.34 -21.01 -0.11
N ASP A 96 -3.06 -21.37 0.10
CA ASP A 96 -2.08 -20.57 0.85
C ASP A 96 -1.28 -19.59 -0.03
N GLU A 97 -1.62 -19.51 -1.32
CA GLU A 97 -1.00 -18.62 -2.30
C GLU A 97 -1.98 -17.56 -2.78
N LEU A 98 -1.43 -16.41 -3.15
CA LEU A 98 -2.12 -15.34 -3.84
C LEU A 98 -1.60 -15.28 -5.27
N GLN A 99 -2.53 -15.37 -6.22
CA GLN A 99 -2.27 -15.05 -7.60
C GLN A 99 -2.49 -13.55 -7.80
N VAL A 100 -1.45 -12.83 -8.21
CA VAL A 100 -1.46 -11.38 -8.38
C VAL A 100 -1.28 -11.00 -9.85
N SER A 101 -2.03 -10.01 -10.31
CA SER A 101 -1.91 -9.46 -11.67
C SER A 101 -1.99 -7.94 -11.67
N LEU A 102 -1.33 -7.30 -12.64
CA LEU A 102 -1.59 -5.91 -12.97
C LEU A 102 -2.64 -5.89 -14.08
N ILE A 103 -3.73 -5.17 -13.84
CA ILE A 103 -4.84 -5.08 -14.77
C ILE A 103 -5.17 -3.61 -15.09
N GLU A 104 -5.78 -3.41 -16.24
CA GLU A 104 -6.25 -2.14 -16.76
C GLU A 104 -7.77 -2.18 -16.91
N ASP A 105 -8.42 -1.11 -16.47
CA ASP A 105 -9.79 -0.80 -16.86
C ASP A 105 -9.77 -0.08 -18.22
N ILE A 106 -10.58 -0.53 -19.16
CA ILE A 106 -10.56 -0.07 -20.55
C ILE A 106 -11.81 0.69 -20.98
N ASP A 107 -12.93 0.63 -20.24
CA ASP A 107 -14.22 1.03 -20.83
C ASP A 107 -15.36 1.38 -19.85
N ARG A 108 -15.17 2.32 -18.92
CA ARG A 108 -16.28 2.79 -18.05
C ARG A 108 -16.24 4.27 -17.68
N ASP A 109 -17.43 4.81 -17.37
CA ASP A 109 -17.60 5.86 -16.38
C ASP A 109 -16.95 5.39 -15.07
N VAL A 110 -15.93 6.13 -14.63
CA VAL A 110 -14.98 5.85 -13.54
C VAL A 110 -15.58 4.97 -12.42
N ILE A 111 -15.05 3.74 -12.25
CA ILE A 111 -15.27 2.98 -11.01
C ILE A 111 -14.69 3.81 -9.86
N LEU A 112 -15.57 4.35 -9.02
CA LEU A 112 -15.17 5.21 -7.90
C LEU A 112 -14.64 4.42 -6.70
N ASP A 113 -14.99 3.14 -6.62
CA ASP A 113 -14.55 2.27 -5.54
C ASP A 113 -13.05 1.98 -5.64
N LEU A 114 -12.37 2.14 -4.51
CA LEU A 114 -10.95 1.84 -4.38
C LEU A 114 -10.67 0.33 -4.33
N PHE A 115 -11.63 -0.43 -3.81
CA PHE A 115 -11.56 -1.88 -3.67
C PHE A 115 -12.84 -2.50 -4.21
N ILE A 116 -12.69 -3.55 -5.00
CA ILE A 116 -13.82 -4.40 -5.41
C ILE A 116 -13.52 -5.86 -5.06
N ASN A 117 -14.58 -6.60 -4.75
CA ASN A 117 -14.50 -7.98 -4.27
C ASN A 117 -15.03 -9.00 -5.30
N GLU A 118 -15.41 -8.54 -6.49
CA GLU A 118 -15.87 -9.37 -7.61
C GLU A 118 -15.13 -8.96 -8.89
N PRO A 119 -14.76 -9.92 -9.76
CA PRO A 119 -14.09 -9.63 -11.02
C PRO A 119 -15.03 -8.92 -12.00
N LEU A 120 -14.47 -8.00 -12.79
CA LEU A 120 -15.18 -7.31 -13.87
C LEU A 120 -14.75 -7.86 -15.23
N GLU A 121 -15.70 -8.05 -16.14
CA GLU A 121 -15.46 -8.65 -17.48
C GLU A 121 -14.57 -7.77 -18.37
N GLU A 122 -14.56 -6.47 -18.10
CA GLU A 122 -13.87 -5.45 -18.85
C GLU A 122 -12.39 -5.37 -18.52
N PHE A 123 -11.95 -5.91 -17.37
CA PHE A 123 -10.54 -5.89 -17.02
C PHE A 123 -9.68 -6.59 -18.07
N ARG A 124 -8.55 -5.94 -18.40
CA ARG A 124 -7.51 -6.49 -19.28
C ARG A 124 -6.22 -6.58 -18.51
N TYR A 125 -5.45 -7.61 -18.80
CA TYR A 125 -4.14 -7.76 -18.18
C TYR A 125 -3.16 -6.78 -18.82
N SER A 126 -2.41 -6.08 -17.97
CA SER A 126 -1.38 -5.12 -18.35
C SER A 126 -0.05 -5.84 -18.59
N THR A 127 1.05 -5.28 -18.09
CA THR A 127 2.42 -5.75 -18.32
C THR A 127 2.74 -7.12 -17.72
N TRP A 128 2.02 -7.56 -16.69
CA TRP A 128 2.21 -8.88 -16.07
C TRP A 128 0.93 -9.44 -15.45
N LYS A 129 0.86 -10.77 -15.36
CA LYS A 129 -0.33 -11.52 -14.92
C LYS A 129 0.07 -12.77 -14.16
N GLY A 130 -0.74 -13.13 -13.17
CA GLY A 130 -0.81 -14.49 -12.66
C GLY A 130 0.41 -14.91 -11.86
N ILE A 131 1.03 -13.96 -11.18
CA ILE A 131 2.22 -14.19 -10.37
C ILE A 131 1.80 -14.76 -9.02
N PHE A 132 2.40 -15.88 -8.65
CA PHE A 132 2.13 -16.51 -7.35
C PHE A 132 3.08 -15.98 -6.28
N ILE A 133 2.50 -15.59 -5.15
CA ILE A 133 3.21 -15.26 -3.91
C ILE A 133 2.54 -15.97 -2.74
N SER A 134 3.30 -16.22 -1.66
CA SER A 134 2.72 -16.76 -0.43
C SER A 134 1.88 -15.69 0.28
N GLU A 135 0.67 -16.05 0.73
CA GLU A 135 -0.21 -15.17 1.51
C GLU A 135 0.43 -14.76 2.85
N VAL A 136 1.16 -15.68 3.47
CA VAL A 136 1.91 -15.45 4.72
C VAL A 136 3.02 -14.44 4.48
N ASN A 137 3.88 -14.68 3.48
CA ASN A 137 4.96 -13.76 3.13
C ASN A 137 4.44 -12.37 2.73
N PHE A 138 3.30 -12.31 2.01
CA PHE A 138 2.65 -11.04 1.68
C PHE A 138 2.27 -10.25 2.94
N SER A 139 1.60 -10.90 3.89
CA SER A 139 1.18 -10.27 5.14
C SER A 139 2.36 -9.82 6.00
N GLU A 140 3.35 -10.70 6.19
CA GLU A 140 4.53 -10.44 7.02
C GLU A 140 5.37 -9.27 6.49
N GLU A 141 5.57 -9.20 5.17
CA GLU A 141 6.33 -8.12 4.54
C GLU A 141 5.64 -6.76 4.69
N ILE A 142 4.30 -6.72 4.59
CA ILE A 142 3.52 -5.49 4.82
C ILE A 142 3.62 -5.05 6.28
N ILE A 143 3.46 -5.98 7.23
CA ILE A 143 3.56 -5.68 8.67
C ILE A 143 4.95 -5.13 9.00
N ALA A 144 6.00 -5.83 8.56
CA ALA A 144 7.38 -5.44 8.85
C ALA A 144 7.71 -4.05 8.31
N ASN A 145 7.32 -3.75 7.07
CA ASN A 145 7.59 -2.44 6.47
C ASN A 145 6.66 -1.33 7.01
N THR A 146 5.44 -1.67 7.45
CA THR A 146 4.59 -0.72 8.18
C THR A 146 5.26 -0.28 9.48
N HIS A 147 5.83 -1.22 10.25
CA HIS A 147 6.58 -0.88 11.47
C HIS A 147 7.82 -0.04 11.18
N ARG A 148 8.54 -0.31 10.08
CA ARG A 148 9.66 0.55 9.65
C ARG A 148 9.20 1.98 9.40
N LEU A 149 8.07 2.17 8.71
CA LEU A 149 7.52 3.51 8.47
C LEU A 149 7.06 4.18 9.77
N LEU A 150 6.37 3.46 10.66
CA LEU A 150 5.93 4.00 11.95
C LEU A 150 7.10 4.42 12.84
N ASN A 151 8.17 3.61 12.87
CA ASN A 151 9.39 3.94 13.59
C ASN A 151 10.07 5.19 13.00
N PHE A 152 10.14 5.28 11.66
CA PHE A 152 10.63 6.48 10.99
C PHE A 152 9.83 7.73 11.38
N VAL A 153 8.48 7.66 11.37
CA VAL A 153 7.62 8.78 11.78
C VAL A 153 7.85 9.14 13.25
N ALA A 154 8.00 8.16 14.14
CA ALA A 154 8.27 8.37 15.55
C ALA A 154 9.60 9.09 15.79
N GLU A 155 10.65 8.73 15.05
CA GLU A 155 11.96 9.37 15.09
C GLU A 155 11.95 10.77 14.49
N LEU A 156 11.19 10.96 13.40
CA LEU A 156 11.06 12.24 12.71
C LEU A 156 10.33 13.26 13.59
N ASN A 157 9.13 12.91 14.07
CA ASN A 157 8.31 13.75 14.94
C ASN A 157 7.27 12.89 15.70
N PRO A 158 7.47 12.67 17.01
CA PRO A 158 6.60 11.80 17.80
C PRO A 158 5.18 12.35 17.96
N ASP A 159 4.94 13.66 17.79
CA ASP A 159 3.58 14.21 17.86
C ASP A 159 2.74 13.79 16.66
N ILE A 160 3.35 13.54 15.50
CA ILE A 160 2.66 13.05 14.30
C ILE A 160 2.12 11.64 14.51
N LEU A 161 2.65 10.87 15.47
CA LEU A 161 2.06 9.57 15.81
C LEU A 161 0.60 9.67 16.25
N LYS A 162 0.14 10.85 16.69
CA LYS A 162 -1.25 11.11 17.11
C LYS A 162 -2.15 11.55 15.94
N SER A 163 -1.60 11.69 14.74
CA SER A 163 -2.34 12.12 13.55
C SER A 163 -3.32 11.04 13.10
N THR A 164 -4.38 11.44 12.41
CA THR A 164 -5.51 10.57 12.07
C THR A 164 -5.06 9.40 11.20
N MET A 165 -4.27 9.66 10.14
CA MET A 165 -3.80 8.62 9.23
C MET A 165 -2.84 7.64 9.92
N VAL A 166 -1.97 8.14 10.81
CA VAL A 166 -1.03 7.27 11.54
C VAL A 166 -1.77 6.38 12.54
N GLN A 167 -2.82 6.88 13.19
CA GLN A 167 -3.67 6.06 14.06
C GLN A 167 -4.37 4.95 13.28
N ILE A 168 -4.98 5.26 12.13
CA ILE A 168 -5.60 4.26 11.24
C ILE A 168 -4.59 3.19 10.83
N LEU A 169 -3.37 3.60 10.47
CA LEU A 169 -2.30 2.68 10.09
C LEU A 169 -1.91 1.75 11.24
N ARG A 170 -1.80 2.29 12.47
CA ARG A 170 -1.47 1.53 13.69
C ARG A 170 -2.56 0.53 14.07
N GLU A 171 -3.82 0.92 13.96
CA GLU A 171 -4.96 0.03 14.20
C GLU A 171 -4.94 -1.14 13.21
N LYS A 172 -4.81 -0.84 11.91
CA LYS A 172 -4.80 -1.88 10.86
C LYS A 172 -3.66 -2.89 10.97
N VAL A 173 -2.45 -2.43 11.30
CA VAL A 173 -1.31 -3.36 11.49
C VAL A 173 -1.54 -4.24 12.72
N THR A 174 -2.06 -3.67 13.81
CA THR A 174 -2.38 -4.42 15.03
C THR A 174 -3.44 -5.50 14.77
N ASP A 175 -4.51 -5.14 14.04
CA ASP A 175 -5.59 -6.08 13.68
C ASP A 175 -5.06 -7.22 12.79
N LEU A 176 -4.17 -6.91 11.85
CA LEU A 176 -3.59 -7.91 10.96
C LEU A 176 -2.65 -8.86 11.73
N GLU A 177 -1.85 -8.35 12.66
CA GLU A 177 -0.98 -9.15 13.54
C GLU A 177 -1.78 -10.13 14.41
N GLN A 178 -2.86 -9.64 15.04
CA GLN A 178 -3.72 -10.46 15.89
C GLN A 178 -4.43 -11.57 15.12
N SER A 179 -4.70 -11.35 13.83
CA SER A 179 -5.33 -12.35 12.96
C SER A 179 -4.34 -13.29 12.28
N THR A 180 -3.03 -13.04 12.42
CA THR A 180 -1.94 -13.92 11.92
C THR A 180 -1.33 -14.79 13.04
N SER A 181 -1.61 -14.46 14.31
CA SER A 181 -1.17 -15.17 15.51
C SER A 181 -2.08 -16.33 15.86
#